data_AF-A0A1E3SV96-F1
#
_entry.id   AF-A0A1E3SV96-F1
#
_cell.length_a   1.000
_cell.length_b   1.000
_cell.length_c   1.000
_cell.angle_alpha   90.00
_cell.angle_beta   90.00
_cell.angle_gamma   90.00
#
_symmetry.space_group_name_H-M   'P 1'
#
loop_
_entity.id
_entity.type
_entity.pdbx_description
1 polymer ?
#
loop_
_entity_poly.entity_id
_entity_poly.type
_entity_poly.pdbx_seq_one_letter_code
_entity_poly.pdbx_strand_id
1 'polypeptide(L)'
;MSDEGVPPEPTDLRIWASLLEAATTVSLGKHAVTPARVRRWHDQIATAIHRLQRDGKTDRAIDAVQTAAALLAGVQGGAEILLATGDPSFLEAAIDDAVNMLRLTRE
;
A
#
# COMPACT_ATOMS: atom_id res chain seq x y z
N MET A 1 -36.39 0.78 6.85
CA MET A 1 -35.76 2.06 7.20
C MET A 1 -34.35 1.73 7.60
N SER A 2 -33.43 1.81 6.64
CA SER A 2 -32.02 1.52 6.84
C SER A 2 -31.40 2.71 7.57
N ASP A 3 -30.81 2.43 8.73
CA ASP A 3 -29.89 3.32 9.42
C ASP A 3 -28.53 3.17 8.72
N GLU A 4 -28.36 3.91 7.61
CA GLU A 4 -27.11 3.99 6.89
C GLU A 4 -26.22 4.97 7.65
N GLY A 5 -25.38 4.41 8.53
CA GLY A 5 -24.46 5.16 9.38
C GLY A 5 -23.59 6.10 8.55
N VAL A 6 -23.82 7.40 8.71
CA VAL A 6 -22.98 8.46 8.15
C VAL A 6 -21.54 8.23 8.61
N PRO A 7 -20.56 8.11 7.68
CA PRO A 7 -19.18 7.85 8.05
C PRO A 7 -18.62 9.02 8.88
N PRO A 8 -17.75 8.75 9.87
CA PRO A 8 -17.19 9.80 10.71
C PRO A 8 -16.40 10.79 9.86
N GLU A 9 -16.70 12.09 10.02
CA GLU A 9 -15.96 13.18 9.37
C GLU A 9 -14.46 13.09 9.71
N PRO A 10 -13.57 13.16 8.71
CA PRO A 10 -12.14 12.96 8.89
C PRO A 10 -11.53 14.07 9.76
N THR A 11 -10.99 13.68 10.92
CA THR A 11 -10.44 14.58 11.96
C THR A 11 -9.21 15.39 11.52
N ASP A 12 -8.60 15.10 10.36
CA ASP A 12 -7.53 15.92 9.79
C ASP A 12 -7.49 15.83 8.25
N LEU A 13 -8.02 16.86 7.59
CA LEU A 13 -8.00 17.03 6.12
C LEU A 13 -6.58 16.97 5.53
N ARG A 14 -5.51 17.26 6.30
CA ARG A 14 -4.14 17.20 5.79
C ARG A 14 -3.63 15.78 5.63
N ILE A 15 -4.00 14.88 6.54
CA ILE A 15 -3.62 13.46 6.46
C ILE A 15 -4.28 12.83 5.23
N TRP A 16 -5.56 13.16 4.99
CA TRP A 16 -6.30 12.73 3.82
C TRP A 16 -5.79 13.34 2.52
N ALA A 17 -5.39 14.61 2.51
CA ALA A 17 -4.79 15.24 1.34
C ALA A 17 -3.45 14.57 0.96
N SER A 18 -2.59 14.27 1.94
CA SER A 18 -1.33 13.57 1.69
C SER A 18 -1.52 12.12 1.26
N LEU A 19 -2.55 11.43 1.78
CA LEU A 19 -2.92 10.09 1.33
C LEU A 19 -3.52 10.10 -0.08
N LEU A 20 -4.33 11.09 -0.43
CA LEU A 20 -4.88 11.26 -1.79
C LEU A 20 -3.80 11.67 -2.79
N GLU A 21 -2.83 12.50 -2.41
CA GLU A 21 -1.67 12.86 -3.25
C GLU A 21 -0.75 11.65 -3.48
N ALA A 22 -0.51 10.86 -2.43
CA ALA A 22 0.21 9.59 -2.54
C ALA A 22 -0.58 8.59 -3.40
N ALA A 23 -1.88 8.45 -3.18
CA ALA A 23 -2.77 7.55 -3.90
C ALA A 23 -2.97 7.98 -5.37
N THR A 24 -2.93 9.27 -5.71
CA THR A 24 -2.96 9.75 -7.11
C THR A 24 -1.60 9.64 -7.79
N THR A 25 -0.51 9.74 -7.04
CA THR A 25 0.84 9.41 -7.55
C THR A 25 0.99 7.91 -7.82
N VAL A 26 0.31 7.09 -7.01
CA VAL A 26 0.22 5.62 -7.12
C VAL A 26 -0.77 5.20 -8.21
N SER A 27 -1.92 5.87 -8.27
CA SER A 27 -2.99 5.58 -9.21
C SER A 27 -2.72 6.30 -10.52
N LEU A 28 -2.04 5.58 -11.41
CA LEU A 28 -1.85 5.99 -12.78
C LEU A 28 -3.14 5.82 -13.57
N GLY A 29 -4.14 6.62 -13.21
CA GLY A 29 -5.04 7.18 -14.20
C GLY A 29 -4.23 8.10 -15.12
N LYS A 30 -3.88 7.58 -16.30
CA LYS A 30 -3.53 8.33 -17.54
C LYS A 30 -2.06 8.63 -17.84
N HIS A 31 -1.10 8.43 -16.94
CA HIS A 31 0.33 8.46 -17.28
C HIS A 31 0.96 7.08 -17.11
N ALA A 32 1.17 6.37 -18.21
CA ALA A 32 1.74 5.02 -18.30
C ALA A 32 2.57 4.58 -17.08
N VAL A 33 2.06 3.58 -16.36
CA VAL A 33 2.84 2.72 -15.48
C VAL A 33 3.93 2.11 -16.35
N THR A 34 5.09 2.76 -16.49
CA THR A 34 6.14 2.22 -17.34
C THR A 34 6.73 0.99 -16.66
N PRO A 35 7.05 -0.10 -17.38
CA PRO A 35 7.66 -1.29 -16.80
C PRO A 35 8.92 -0.98 -15.96
N ALA A 36 9.68 0.04 -16.37
CA ALA A 36 10.84 0.53 -15.64
C ALA A 36 10.49 1.14 -14.27
N ARG A 37 9.34 1.81 -14.14
CA ARG A 37 8.88 2.43 -12.89
C ARG A 37 8.36 1.38 -11.92
N VAL A 38 7.60 0.40 -12.41
CA VAL A 38 7.16 -0.80 -11.65
C VAL A 38 8.38 -1.51 -11.07
N ARG A 39 9.36 -1.82 -11.93
CA ARG A 39 10.59 -2.50 -11.50
C ARG A 39 11.37 -1.71 -10.46
N ARG A 40 11.52 -0.39 -10.65
CA ARG A 40 12.20 0.48 -9.69
C ARG A 40 11.50 0.51 -8.33
N TRP A 41 10.18 0.52 -8.30
CA TRP A 41 9.41 0.49 -7.05
C TRP A 41 9.52 -0.86 -6.36
N HIS A 42 9.34 -1.94 -7.10
CA HIS A 42 9.58 -3.29 -6.60
C HIS A 42 10.96 -3.41 -5.93
N ASP A 43 12.02 -2.96 -6.60
CA ASP A 43 13.39 -3.04 -6.08
C ASP A 43 13.59 -2.17 -4.81
N GLN A 44 12.94 -1.02 -4.73
CA GLN A 44 12.98 -0.16 -3.54
C GLN A 44 12.27 -0.79 -2.34
N ILE A 45 11.11 -1.40 -2.57
CA ILE A 45 10.35 -2.09 -1.52
C ILE A 45 11.17 -3.29 -1.02
N ALA A 46 11.71 -4.12 -1.92
CA ALA A 46 12.58 -5.23 -1.54
C ALA A 46 13.81 -4.76 -0.74
N THR A 47 14.43 -3.66 -1.17
CA THR A 47 15.55 -3.03 -0.43
C THR A 47 15.14 -2.56 0.96
N ALA A 48 13.95 -1.99 1.12
CA ALA A 48 13.43 -1.56 2.41
C ALA A 48 13.19 -2.77 3.34
N ILE A 49 12.61 -3.85 2.83
CA ILE A 49 12.40 -5.09 3.59
C ILE A 49 13.74 -5.69 4.04
N HIS A 50 14.73 -5.77 3.15
CA HIS A 50 16.07 -6.23 3.54
C HIS A 50 16.74 -5.35 4.61
N ARG A 51 16.50 -4.04 4.60
CA ARG A 51 16.96 -3.15 5.69
C ARG A 51 16.25 -3.48 7.00
N LEU A 52 14.93 -3.68 6.98
CA LEU A 52 14.17 -4.09 8.17
C LEU A 52 14.68 -5.43 8.73
N GLN A 53 14.98 -6.40 7.88
CA GLN A 53 15.55 -7.70 8.26
C GLN A 53 16.95 -7.58 8.88
N ARG A 54 17.81 -6.74 8.28
CA ARG A 54 19.15 -6.49 8.80
C ARG A 54 19.13 -5.78 10.15
N ASP A 55 18.18 -4.86 10.32
CA ASP A 55 17.97 -4.11 11.57
C ASP A 55 17.22 -4.95 12.64
N GLY A 56 16.85 -6.21 12.34
CA GLY A 56 16.14 -7.09 13.26
C GLY A 56 14.68 -6.69 13.54
N LYS A 57 14.09 -5.90 12.64
CA LYS A 57 12.71 -5.37 12.77
C LYS A 57 11.66 -6.25 12.10
N THR A 58 12.09 -7.23 11.32
CA THR A 58 11.28 -8.19 10.57
C THR A 58 12.09 -9.50 10.46
N ASP A 59 11.42 -10.65 10.37
CA ASP A 59 12.08 -11.95 10.22
C ASP A 59 12.84 -12.07 8.90
N ARG A 60 14.03 -12.67 8.99
CA ARG A 60 14.94 -12.97 7.89
C ARG A 60 14.42 -14.07 6.97
N ALA A 61 13.46 -14.88 7.41
CA ALA A 61 12.84 -15.93 6.60
C ALA A 61 11.84 -15.37 5.56
N ILE A 62 11.39 -14.12 5.70
CA ILE A 62 10.52 -13.49 4.70
C ILE A 62 11.26 -13.31 3.37
N ASP A 63 10.65 -13.77 2.27
CA ASP A 63 11.10 -13.46 0.92
C ASP A 63 10.77 -12.01 0.58
N ALA A 64 11.78 -11.14 0.66
CA ALA A 64 11.64 -9.71 0.40
C ALA A 64 11.19 -9.39 -1.03
N VAL A 65 11.57 -10.20 -2.01
CA VAL A 65 11.24 -9.99 -3.43
C VAL A 65 9.77 -10.34 -3.66
N GLN A 66 9.34 -11.52 -3.20
CA GLN A 66 7.95 -11.95 -3.31
C GLN A 66 7.01 -10.99 -2.56
N THR A 67 7.42 -10.55 -1.37
CA THR A 67 6.66 -9.59 -0.56
C THR A 67 6.54 -8.23 -1.25
N ALA A 68 7.62 -7.75 -1.87
CA ALA A 68 7.61 -6.51 -2.63
C ALA A 68 6.67 -6.58 -3.84
N ALA A 69 6.65 -7.71 -4.55
CA ALA A 69 5.72 -7.94 -5.65
C ALA A 69 4.25 -7.96 -5.19
N ALA A 70 3.95 -8.65 -4.08
CA ALA A 70 2.61 -8.72 -3.52
C ALA A 70 2.11 -7.34 -3.07
N LEU A 71 2.93 -6.58 -2.34
CA LEU A 71 2.58 -5.22 -1.93
C LEU A 71 2.35 -4.30 -3.13
N LEU A 72 3.22 -4.35 -4.14
CA LEU A 72 3.07 -3.52 -5.33
C LEU A 72 1.78 -3.85 -6.10
N ALA A 73 1.44 -5.14 -6.22
CA ALA A 73 0.21 -5.59 -6.86
C ALA A 73 -1.04 -5.15 -6.07
N GLY A 74 -1.03 -5.30 -4.74
CA GLY A 74 -2.14 -4.87 -3.88
C GLY A 74 -2.37 -3.36 -3.94
N VAL A 75 -1.29 -2.57 -3.91
CA VAL A 75 -1.35 -1.11 -4.04
C VAL A 75 -1.87 -0.70 -5.42
N GLN A 76 -1.43 -1.35 -6.50
CA GLN A 76 -1.91 -1.08 -7.86
C GLN A 76 -3.41 -1.42 -8.01
N GLY A 77 -3.84 -2.59 -7.53
CA GLY A 77 -5.24 -3.02 -7.60
C GLY A 77 -6.17 -2.18 -6.72
N GLY A 78 -5.75 -1.88 -5.50
CA GLY A 78 -6.50 -1.01 -4.58
C GLY A 78 -6.68 0.40 -5.12
N ALA A 79 -5.65 0.94 -5.78
CA ALA A 79 -5.72 2.25 -6.44
C ALA A 79 -6.66 2.28 -7.64
N GLU A 80 -6.76 1.18 -8.41
CA GLU A 80 -7.70 1.06 -9.52
C GLU A 80 -9.15 0.97 -9.02
N ILE A 81 -9.40 0.19 -7.96
CA ILE A 81 -10.71 0.09 -7.32
C ILE A 81 -11.14 1.45 -6.75
N LEU A 82 -10.25 2.14 -6.01
CA LEU A 82 -10.51 3.48 -5.50
C LEU A 82 -10.91 4.45 -6.61
N LEU A 83 -10.22 4.45 -7.75
CA LEU A 83 -10.61 5.32 -8.87
C LEU A 83 -11.96 4.93 -9.49
N ALA A 84 -12.29 3.65 -9.53
CA ALA A 84 -13.52 3.15 -10.13
C ALA A 84 -14.75 3.37 -9.22
N THR A 85 -14.59 3.27 -7.91
CA THR A 85 -15.70 3.22 -6.94
C THR A 85 -15.74 4.40 -5.98
N GLY A 86 -14.61 5.10 -5.79
CA GLY A 86 -14.45 6.10 -4.72
C GLY A 86 -14.21 5.49 -3.33
N ASP A 87 -14.08 4.16 -3.22
CA ASP A 87 -13.89 3.45 -1.95
C ASP A 87 -12.40 3.16 -1.69
N PRO A 88 -11.78 3.73 -0.63
CA PRO A 88 -10.38 3.53 -0.31
C PRO A 88 -10.09 2.19 0.39
N SER A 89 -11.11 1.47 0.86
CA SER A 89 -10.96 0.30 1.76
C SER A 89 -10.05 -0.78 1.20
N PHE A 90 -10.04 -0.97 -0.12
CA PHE A 90 -9.19 -1.96 -0.79
C PHE A 90 -7.71 -1.60 -0.79
N LEU A 91 -7.40 -0.31 -0.94
CA LEU A 91 -6.03 0.18 -0.86
C LEU A 91 -5.52 0.14 0.58
N GLU A 92 -6.37 0.52 1.54
CA GLU A 92 -6.06 0.46 2.97
C GLU A 92 -5.78 -0.97 3.41
N ALA A 93 -6.64 -1.93 3.03
CA ALA A 93 -6.44 -3.35 3.32
C ALA A 93 -5.10 -3.88 2.78
N ALA A 94 -4.73 -3.54 1.54
CA ALA A 94 -3.46 -3.96 0.96
C ALA A 94 -2.23 -3.42 1.71
N ILE A 95 -2.31 -2.20 2.23
CA ILE A 95 -1.22 -1.58 3.01
C ILE A 95 -1.17 -2.19 4.41
N ASP A 96 -2.32 -2.35 5.07
CA ASP A 96 -2.40 -2.92 6.42
C ASP A 96 -1.90 -4.36 6.46
N ASP A 97 -2.27 -5.19 5.47
CA ASP A 97 -1.78 -6.56 5.35
C ASP A 97 -0.26 -6.61 5.20
N ALA A 98 0.31 -5.74 4.38
CA ALA A 98 1.76 -5.67 4.21
C ALA A 98 2.48 -5.22 5.49
N VAL A 99 1.93 -4.24 6.20
CA VAL A 99 2.47 -3.79 7.49
C VAL A 99 2.37 -4.89 8.54
N ASN A 100 1.24 -5.60 8.61
CA ASN A 100 1.04 -6.70 9.54
C ASN A 100 2.00 -7.85 9.25
N MET A 101 2.17 -8.22 7.99
CA MET A 101 3.12 -9.25 7.56
C MET A 101 4.56 -8.93 7.98
N LEU A 102 4.98 -7.67 7.87
CA LEU A 102 6.32 -7.24 8.30
C LEU A 102 6.50 -7.13 9.82
N ARG A 103 5.40 -7.01 10.58
CA ARG A 103 5.39 -6.86 12.05
C ARG A 103 5.18 -8.15 12.82
N LEU A 104 4.39 -9.08 12.29
CA LEU A 104 3.99 -10.32 12.96
C LEU A 104 5.17 -11.25 13.24
N THR A 105 6.28 -11.09 12.53
CA THR A 105 7.42 -12.00 12.58
C THR A 105 8.46 -11.59 13.62
N ARG A 106 7.98 -11.28 14.83
CA ARG A 106 8.79 -11.26 16.05
C ARG A 106 8.31 -12.41 16.92
N GLU A 107 9.01 -13.54 16.83
CA GLU A 107 8.97 -14.63 17.83
C GLU A 107 10.33 -14.73 18.52
#